data_AF-A0A9X4IKU2-F1
#
_entry.id   AF-A0A9X4IKU2-F1
#
_cell.length_a   1.000
_cell.length_b   1.000
_cell.length_c   1.000
_cell.angle_alpha   90.00
_cell.angle_beta   90.00
_cell.angle_gamma   90.00
#
_symmetry.space_group_name_H-M   'P 1'
#
loop_
_entity.id
_entity.type
_entity.pdbx_description
1 polymer ?
#
loop_
_entity_poly.entity_id
_entity_poly.type
_entity_poly.pdbx_seq_one_letter_code
_entity_poly.pdbx_strand_id
1 'polypeptide(L)'
;MKKLLTILILAVGFTVTTQAQKSDKTKHEELSTEQKTELAVKKMTLQLDLTEAQQKQIKPLIAKQVAEKQKMWAKRKAMKQSGKKATADERYAMKSKMLDKQIAHKTEMKRILNEQQYERYEKMTARKMKRHKKKGTHKKFKKGEHHKKHQEEK
;
A
#
# COMPACT_ATOMS: atom_id res chain seq x y z
N MET A 1 -26.22 46.65 -25.39
CA MET A 1 -24.93 46.15 -24.86
C MET A 1 -24.93 46.00 -23.32
N LYS A 2 -25.90 45.28 -22.74
CA LYS A 2 -25.94 44.99 -21.28
C LYS A 2 -26.05 43.49 -20.94
N LYS A 3 -26.16 42.64 -21.97
CA LYS A 3 -26.30 41.17 -21.86
C LYS A 3 -25.03 40.40 -22.29
N LEU A 4 -24.01 41.11 -22.79
CA LEU A 4 -22.73 40.52 -23.18
C LEU A 4 -21.70 40.53 -22.03
N LEU A 5 -21.81 41.50 -21.12
CA LEU A 5 -20.97 41.59 -19.92
C LEU A 5 -21.22 40.45 -18.92
N THR A 6 -22.46 39.96 -18.82
CA THR A 6 -22.83 38.86 -17.91
C THR A 6 -22.33 37.50 -18.37
N ILE A 7 -22.21 37.27 -19.69
CA ILE A 7 -21.70 36.01 -20.26
C ILE A 7 -20.18 35.92 -20.09
N LEU A 8 -19.47 37.05 -20.17
CA LEU A 8 -18.02 37.10 -19.97
C LEU A 8 -17.61 36.75 -18.53
N ILE A 9 -18.38 37.20 -17.53
CA ILE A 9 -18.11 36.92 -16.10
C ILE A 9 -18.38 35.45 -15.75
N LEU A 10 -19.37 34.81 -16.39
CA LEU A 10 -19.68 33.39 -16.17
C LEU A 10 -18.60 32.46 -16.75
N ALA A 11 -17.98 32.84 -17.88
CA ALA A 11 -16.93 32.04 -18.52
C ALA A 11 -15.59 32.07 -17.75
N VAL A 12 -15.28 33.16 -17.04
CA VAL A 12 -14.08 33.27 -16.20
C VAL A 12 -14.22 32.47 -14.89
N GLY A 13 -15.43 32.35 -14.33
CA GLY A 13 -15.69 31.55 -13.13
C GLY A 13 -15.55 30.04 -13.35
N PHE A 14 -15.80 29.55 -14.57
CA PHE A 14 -15.73 28.11 -14.87
C PHE A 14 -14.28 27.60 -15.08
N THR A 15 -13.34 28.46 -15.50
CA THR A 15 -11.94 28.04 -15.72
C THR A 15 -11.14 27.95 -14.42
N VAL A 16 -11.50 28.72 -13.38
CA VAL A 16 -10.78 28.70 -12.08
C VAL A 16 -11.05 27.42 -11.26
N THR A 17 -12.22 26.80 -11.41
CA THR A 17 -12.57 25.59 -10.64
C THR A 17 -11.98 24.29 -11.22
N THR A 18 -11.62 24.27 -12.51
CA THR A 18 -11.10 23.05 -13.15
C THR A 18 -9.61 22.80 -12.86
N GLN A 19 -8.83 23.83 -12.54
CA GLN A 19 -7.41 23.67 -12.18
C GLN A 19 -7.17 23.24 -10.72
N ALA A 20 -8.14 23.45 -9.82
CA ALA A 20 -8.03 23.03 -8.41
C ALA A 20 -8.16 21.51 -8.20
N GLN A 21 -8.58 20.75 -9.22
CA GLN A 21 -8.64 19.27 -9.17
C GLN A 21 -7.34 18.59 -9.59
N LYS A 22 -6.32 19.33 -10.04
CA LYS A 22 -4.97 18.79 -10.11
C LYS A 22 -4.43 18.73 -8.69
N SER A 23 -4.87 17.71 -7.94
CA SER A 23 -4.29 17.38 -6.65
C SER A 23 -2.79 17.25 -6.87
N ASP A 24 -2.05 18.26 -6.47
CA ASP A 24 -0.61 18.19 -6.35
C ASP A 24 -0.39 17.09 -5.33
N LYS A 25 -0.08 15.89 -5.83
CA LYS A 25 0.30 14.78 -4.99
C LYS A 25 1.63 15.20 -4.46
N THR A 26 1.60 15.91 -3.33
CA THR A 26 2.75 16.27 -2.51
C THR A 26 3.74 15.13 -2.63
N LYS A 27 4.87 15.41 -3.31
CA LYS A 27 5.93 14.44 -3.53
C LYS A 27 6.48 14.12 -2.15
N HIS A 28 5.88 13.13 -1.49
CA HIS A 28 6.39 12.63 -0.23
C HIS A 28 7.81 12.14 -0.49
N GLU A 29 8.78 12.68 0.22
CA GLU A 29 10.15 12.21 0.17
C GLU A 29 10.17 10.70 0.46
N GLU A 30 10.80 9.94 -0.44
CA GLU A 30 10.91 8.50 -0.26
C GLU A 30 11.93 8.20 0.84
N LEU A 31 11.44 7.82 2.02
CA LEU A 31 12.29 7.38 3.12
C LEU A 31 13.27 6.26 2.69
N SER A 32 14.49 6.30 3.22
CA SER A 32 15.49 5.26 3.01
C SER A 32 15.04 3.91 3.62
N THR A 33 15.70 2.82 3.20
CA THR A 33 15.44 1.48 3.76
C THR A 33 15.68 1.45 5.27
N GLU A 34 16.70 2.16 5.74
CA GLU A 34 17.06 2.26 7.16
C GLU A 34 16.01 3.04 7.94
N GLN A 35 15.59 4.22 7.45
CA GLN A 35 14.54 5.03 8.07
C GLN A 35 13.21 4.26 8.15
N LYS A 36 12.84 3.55 7.08
CA LYS A 36 11.65 2.68 7.06
C LYS A 36 11.74 1.56 8.08
N THR A 37 12.92 0.95 8.21
CA THR A 37 13.18 -0.12 9.17
C THR A 37 13.06 0.40 10.59
N GLU A 38 13.72 1.51 10.90
CA GLU A 38 13.70 2.12 12.23
C GLU A 38 12.29 2.54 12.65
N LEU A 39 11.54 3.21 11.77
CA LEU A 39 10.15 3.57 12.04
C LEU A 39 9.26 2.34 12.25
N ALA A 40 9.50 1.26 11.50
CA ALA A 40 8.74 0.04 11.66
C ALA A 40 9.04 -0.63 13.01
N VAL A 41 10.31 -0.71 13.42
CA VAL A 41 10.70 -1.22 14.74
C VAL A 41 10.09 -0.35 15.84
N LYS A 42 10.22 0.98 15.80
CA LYS A 42 9.62 1.89 16.79
C LYS A 42 8.10 1.72 16.91
N LYS A 43 7.40 1.57 15.79
CA LYS A 43 5.95 1.29 15.78
C LYS A 43 5.62 -0.07 16.40
N MET A 44 6.42 -1.10 16.13
CA MET A 44 6.24 -2.40 16.76
C MET A 44 6.52 -2.34 18.25
N THR A 45 7.56 -1.61 18.68
CA THR A 45 7.85 -1.35 20.09
C THR A 45 6.66 -0.69 20.78
N LEU A 46 6.11 0.38 20.21
CA LEU A 46 4.93 1.06 20.76
C LEU A 46 3.69 0.15 20.86
N GLN A 47 3.57 -0.83 19.96
CA GLN A 47 2.39 -1.68 19.86
C GLN A 47 2.51 -2.98 20.64
N LEU A 48 3.72 -3.43 20.97
CA LEU A 48 4.01 -4.72 21.57
C LEU A 48 4.87 -4.62 22.82
N ASP A 49 5.28 -3.40 23.19
CA ASP A 49 6.13 -3.13 24.35
C ASP A 49 7.43 -3.94 24.28
N LEU A 50 8.11 -3.85 23.12
CA LEU A 50 9.30 -4.66 22.83
C LEU A 50 10.50 -4.24 23.69
N THR A 51 11.20 -5.21 24.27
CA THR A 51 12.47 -4.96 24.95
C THR A 51 13.58 -4.57 23.96
N GLU A 52 14.64 -3.94 24.44
CA GLU A 52 15.78 -3.60 23.57
C GLU A 52 16.40 -4.81 22.88
N ALA A 53 16.48 -5.95 23.58
CA ALA A 53 16.96 -7.20 23.02
C ALA A 53 16.08 -7.67 21.85
N GLN A 54 14.76 -7.63 22.03
CA GLN A 54 13.79 -7.98 20.97
C GLN A 54 13.88 -7.02 19.79
N GLN A 55 14.04 -5.71 20.03
CA GLN A 55 14.20 -4.71 18.98
C GLN A 55 15.47 -4.97 18.14
N LYS A 56 16.59 -5.31 18.78
CA LYS A 56 17.84 -5.69 18.09
C LYS A 56 17.67 -6.93 17.22
N GLN A 57 16.92 -7.93 17.69
CA GLN A 57 16.64 -9.15 16.92
C GLN A 57 15.64 -8.93 15.77
N ILE A 58 14.64 -8.07 15.95
CA ILE A 58 13.60 -7.79 14.95
C ILE A 58 14.12 -6.86 13.83
N LYS A 59 14.98 -5.89 14.15
CA LYS A 59 15.51 -4.92 13.18
C LYS A 59 16.04 -5.56 11.87
N PRO A 60 16.90 -6.59 11.88
CA PRO A 60 17.36 -7.23 10.63
C PRO A 60 16.25 -7.97 9.87
N LEU A 61 15.25 -8.54 10.57
CA LEU A 61 14.10 -9.18 9.93
C LEU A 61 13.25 -8.16 9.16
N ILE A 62 13.03 -6.99 9.77
CA ILE A 62 12.28 -5.90 9.15
C ILE A 62 13.07 -5.27 8.01
N ALA A 63 14.39 -5.08 8.15
CA ALA A 63 15.24 -4.57 7.07
C ALA A 63 15.16 -5.44 5.82
N LYS A 64 15.28 -6.77 5.99
CA LYS A 64 15.10 -7.74 4.90
C LYS A 64 13.72 -7.60 4.26
N GLN A 65 12.66 -7.47 5.06
CA GLN A 65 11.29 -7.32 4.56
C GLN A 65 11.09 -6.02 3.78
N VAL A 66 11.64 -4.90 4.24
CA VAL A 66 11.55 -3.60 3.57
C VAL A 66 12.28 -3.64 2.22
N ALA A 67 13.50 -4.14 2.19
CA ALA A 67 14.31 -4.27 0.98
C ALA A 67 13.61 -5.14 -0.07
N GLU A 68 13.11 -6.31 0.34
CA GLU A 68 12.38 -7.21 -0.55
C GLU A 68 11.09 -6.58 -1.09
N LYS A 69 10.38 -5.81 -0.26
CA LYS A 69 9.17 -5.09 -0.69
C LYS A 69 9.50 -4.02 -1.74
N GLN A 70 10.62 -3.30 -1.61
CA GLN A 70 11.07 -2.33 -2.61
C GLN A 70 11.42 -3.02 -3.93
N LYS A 71 12.19 -4.11 -3.90
CA LYS A 71 12.50 -4.91 -5.10
C LYS A 71 11.24 -5.42 -5.79
N MET A 72 10.29 -5.96 -5.02
CA MET A 72 9.01 -6.43 -5.56
C MET A 72 8.16 -5.29 -6.15
N TRP A 73 8.20 -4.11 -5.56
CA TRP A 73 7.51 -2.93 -6.09
C TRP A 73 8.13 -2.46 -7.41
N ALA A 74 9.46 -2.37 -7.49
CA ALA A 74 10.18 -2.03 -8.71
C ALA A 74 9.89 -3.04 -9.83
N LYS A 75 9.97 -4.35 -9.53
CA LYS A 75 9.62 -5.42 -10.48
C LYS A 75 8.18 -5.30 -10.97
N ARG A 76 7.23 -5.04 -10.08
CA ARG A 76 5.82 -4.82 -10.47
C ARG A 76 5.61 -3.57 -11.32
N LYS A 77 6.35 -2.49 -11.06
CA LYS A 77 6.29 -1.26 -11.85
C LYS A 77 6.78 -1.50 -13.27
N ALA A 78 7.92 -2.18 -13.42
CA ALA A 78 8.48 -2.57 -14.72
C ALA A 78 7.54 -3.51 -15.51
N MET A 79 6.99 -4.54 -14.86
CA MET A 79 6.02 -5.45 -15.49
C MET A 79 4.74 -4.74 -15.94
N LYS A 80 4.30 -3.73 -15.17
CA LYS A 80 3.13 -2.92 -15.54
C LYS A 80 3.42 -2.05 -16.77
N GLN A 81 4.63 -1.49 -16.88
CA GLN A 81 5.05 -0.68 -18.02
C GLN A 81 5.23 -1.52 -19.29
N SER A 82 5.75 -2.75 -19.17
CA SER A 82 5.94 -3.64 -20.31
C SER A 82 4.66 -4.34 -20.79
N GLY A 83 3.54 -4.22 -20.05
CA GLY A 83 2.28 -4.90 -20.36
C GLY A 83 2.34 -6.43 -20.23
N LYS A 84 3.49 -7.02 -19.90
CA LYS A 84 3.69 -8.47 -19.78
C LYS A 84 2.90 -9.02 -18.60
N LYS A 85 1.99 -9.96 -18.88
CA LYS A 85 1.30 -10.73 -17.85
C LYS A 85 2.11 -11.98 -17.53
N ALA A 86 2.30 -12.26 -16.24
CA ALA A 86 2.97 -13.48 -15.81
C ALA A 86 2.15 -14.72 -16.19
N THR A 87 2.81 -15.80 -16.59
CA THR A 87 2.18 -17.10 -16.91
C THR A 87 1.59 -17.76 -15.66
N ALA A 88 0.84 -18.86 -15.83
CA ALA A 88 0.29 -19.59 -14.68
C ALA A 88 1.40 -20.11 -13.75
N ASP A 89 2.43 -20.73 -14.32
CA ASP A 89 3.55 -21.32 -13.56
C ASP A 89 4.40 -20.24 -12.87
N GLU A 90 4.65 -19.11 -13.55
CA GLU A 90 5.33 -17.98 -12.94
C GLU A 90 4.54 -17.41 -11.76
N ARG A 91 3.20 -17.30 -11.89
CA ARG A 91 2.33 -16.87 -10.79
C ARG A 91 2.36 -17.85 -9.63
N TYR A 92 2.34 -19.14 -9.91
CA TYR A 92 2.46 -20.18 -8.88
C TYR A 92 3.79 -20.08 -8.14
N ALA A 93 4.92 -20.07 -8.86
CA ALA A 93 6.25 -19.96 -8.28
C ALA A 93 6.43 -18.69 -7.44
N MET A 94 5.93 -17.55 -7.92
CA MET A 94 5.94 -16.30 -7.15
C MET A 94 5.10 -16.40 -5.89
N LYS A 95 3.93 -17.05 -5.94
CA LYS A 95 3.04 -17.20 -4.78
C LYS A 95 3.64 -18.16 -3.75
N SER A 96 4.21 -19.29 -4.20
CA SER A 96 4.93 -20.23 -3.33
C SER A 96 6.05 -19.53 -2.56
N LYS A 97 6.99 -18.90 -3.28
CA LYS A 97 8.10 -18.16 -2.66
C LYS A 97 7.65 -17.06 -1.70
N MET A 98 6.51 -16.42 -1.97
CA MET A 98 5.94 -15.42 -1.06
C MET A 98 5.40 -16.07 0.22
N LEU A 99 4.73 -17.21 0.12
CA LEU A 99 4.21 -17.95 1.27
C LEU A 99 5.35 -18.50 2.12
N ASP A 100 6.40 -19.07 1.52
CA ASP A 100 7.57 -19.57 2.24
C ASP A 100 8.24 -18.45 3.06
N LYS A 101 8.39 -17.26 2.46
CA LYS A 101 8.90 -16.07 3.16
C LYS A 101 7.98 -15.63 4.31
N GLN A 102 6.66 -15.72 4.14
CA GLN A 102 5.71 -15.39 5.21
C GLN A 102 5.79 -16.39 6.36
N ILE A 103 5.94 -17.68 6.05
CA ILE A 103 6.12 -18.74 7.04
C ILE A 103 7.41 -18.50 7.82
N ALA A 104 8.55 -18.32 7.14
CA ALA A 104 9.84 -18.06 7.78
C ALA A 104 9.79 -16.81 8.68
N HIS A 105 9.20 -15.72 8.19
CA HIS A 105 9.03 -14.51 8.99
C HIS A 105 8.15 -14.74 10.22
N LYS A 106 7.05 -15.47 10.08
CA LYS A 106 6.14 -15.79 11.18
C LYS A 106 6.85 -16.63 12.26
N THR A 107 7.64 -17.63 11.84
CA THR A 107 8.44 -18.46 12.74
C THR A 107 9.46 -17.62 13.52
N GLU A 108 10.22 -16.75 12.85
CA GLU A 108 11.19 -15.88 13.52
C GLU A 108 10.51 -14.90 14.48
N MET A 109 9.36 -14.33 14.11
CA MET A 109 8.61 -13.46 15.00
C MET A 109 8.10 -14.21 16.24
N LYS A 110 7.64 -15.46 16.09
CA LYS A 110 7.21 -16.29 17.23
C LYS A 110 8.38 -16.63 18.16
N ARG A 111 9.61 -16.74 17.64
CA ARG A 111 10.81 -17.02 18.44
C ARG A 111 11.24 -15.82 19.28
N ILE A 112 11.06 -14.60 18.78
CA ILE A 112 11.53 -13.38 19.45
C ILE A 112 10.47 -12.82 20.42
N LEU A 113 9.20 -12.89 20.06
CA LEU A 113 8.10 -12.39 20.87
C LEU A 113 7.70 -13.41 21.93
N ASN A 114 7.32 -12.92 23.12
CA ASN A 114 6.62 -13.76 24.07
C ASN A 114 5.18 -14.04 23.59
N GLU A 115 4.48 -14.95 24.27
CA GLU A 115 3.14 -15.40 23.89
C GLU A 115 2.13 -14.25 23.77
N GLN A 116 2.07 -13.37 24.78
CA GLN A 116 1.16 -12.23 24.81
C GLN A 116 1.44 -11.23 23.68
N GLN A 117 2.72 -10.93 23.43
CA GLN A 117 3.15 -10.06 22.34
C GLN A 117 2.82 -10.68 20.97
N TYR A 118 3.04 -11.98 20.81
CA TYR A 118 2.80 -12.69 19.57
C TYR A 118 1.29 -12.76 19.24
N GLU A 119 0.44 -13.01 20.22
CA GLU A 119 -1.00 -12.91 20.03
C GLU A 119 -1.45 -11.52 19.58
N ARG A 120 -0.92 -10.46 20.22
CA ARG A 120 -1.22 -9.08 19.87
C ARG A 120 -0.75 -8.79 18.44
N TYR A 121 0.42 -9.28 18.06
CA TYR A 121 0.96 -9.20 16.70
C TYR A 121 0.05 -9.90 15.68
N GLU A 122 -0.42 -11.12 15.93
CA GLU A 122 -1.34 -11.85 15.05
C GLU A 122 -2.67 -11.11 14.90
N LYS A 123 -3.25 -10.61 16.01
CA LYS A 123 -4.48 -9.81 16.01
C LYS A 123 -4.33 -8.55 15.17
N MET A 124 -3.21 -7.82 15.31
CA MET A 124 -2.91 -6.63 14.49
C MET A 124 -2.74 -6.97 13.01
N THR A 125 -2.04 -8.05 12.70
CA THR A 125 -1.81 -8.53 11.34
C THR A 125 -3.12 -8.94 10.67
N ALA A 126 -3.98 -9.69 11.36
CA ALA A 126 -5.31 -10.06 10.90
C ALA A 126 -6.20 -8.83 10.64
N ARG A 127 -6.21 -7.86 11.56
CA ARG A 127 -6.93 -6.58 11.37
C ARG A 127 -6.45 -5.83 10.13
N LYS A 128 -5.13 -5.76 9.92
CA LYS A 128 -4.53 -5.13 8.75
C LYS A 128 -4.95 -5.84 7.45
N MET A 129 -4.92 -7.17 7.43
CA MET A 129 -5.39 -7.97 6.28
C MET A 129 -6.87 -7.74 5.99
N LYS A 130 -7.74 -7.74 7.02
CA LYS A 130 -9.18 -7.44 6.88
C LYS A 130 -9.41 -6.04 6.28
N ARG A 131 -8.68 -5.02 6.75
CA ARG A 131 -8.75 -3.66 6.19
C ARG A 131 -8.32 -3.62 4.72
N HIS A 132 -7.25 -4.34 4.35
CA HIS A 132 -6.82 -4.42 2.96
C HIS A 132 -7.86 -5.12 2.07
N LYS A 133 -8.49 -6.21 2.55
CA LYS A 133 -9.58 -6.90 1.84
C LYS A 133 -10.78 -5.98 1.59
N LYS A 134 -11.25 -5.28 2.63
CA LYS A 134 -12.37 -4.32 2.55
C LYS A 134 -12.10 -3.16 1.59
N LYS A 135 -10.87 -2.64 1.55
CA LYS A 135 -10.49 -1.60 0.57
C LYS A 135 -10.47 -2.14 -0.86
N GLY A 136 -10.00 -3.38 -1.04
CA GLY A 136 -9.98 -4.05 -2.33
C GLY A 136 -11.38 -4.31 -2.90
N THR A 137 -12.34 -4.69 -2.06
CA THR A 137 -13.74 -4.89 -2.47
C THR A 137 -14.40 -3.57 -2.86
N HIS A 138 -14.29 -2.50 -2.06
CA HIS A 138 -14.89 -1.21 -2.41
C HIS A 138 -14.37 -0.64 -3.72
N LYS A 139 -13.08 -0.82 -4.01
CA LYS A 139 -12.48 -0.34 -5.26
C LYS A 139 -12.98 -1.12 -6.48
N LYS A 140 -13.35 -2.40 -6.33
CA LYS A 140 -13.98 -3.19 -7.40
C LYS A 140 -15.43 -2.74 -7.66
N PHE A 141 -16.22 -2.50 -6.61
CA PHE A 141 -17.60 -2.02 -6.74
C PHE A 141 -17.68 -0.68 -7.48
N LYS A 142 -16.92 0.33 -7.05
CA LYS A 142 -16.89 1.63 -7.73
C LYS A 142 -16.47 1.53 -9.20
N LYS A 143 -15.48 0.67 -9.50
CA LYS A 143 -15.01 0.49 -10.89
C LYS A 143 -16.05 -0.23 -11.76
N GLY A 144 -16.85 -1.13 -11.19
CA GLY A 144 -17.97 -1.79 -11.88
C GLY A 144 -19.12 -0.84 -12.18
N GLU A 145 -19.48 0.05 -11.25
CA GLU A 145 -20.52 1.06 -11.46
C GLU A 145 -20.15 2.07 -12.55
N HIS A 146 -18.90 2.56 -12.54
CA HIS A 146 -18.42 3.46 -13.61
C HIS A 146 -18.39 2.79 -14.99
N HIS A 147 -18.21 1.46 -15.07
CA HIS A 147 -18.19 0.74 -16.34
C HIS A 147 -19.59 0.49 -16.89
N LYS A 148 -20.59 0.28 -16.02
CA LYS A 148 -22.01 0.17 -16.42
C LYS A 148 -22.57 1.49 -16.94
N LYS A 149 -22.32 2.60 -16.25
CA LYS A 149 -22.80 3.94 -16.68
C LYS A 149 -22.31 4.34 -18.07
N HIS A 150 -21.05 4.02 -18.41
CA HIS A 150 -20.51 4.29 -19.74
C HIS A 150 -21.04 3.37 -20.86
N GLN A 151 -21.67 2.24 -20.53
CA GLN A 151 -22.33 1.37 -21.51
C GLN A 151 -23.80 1.75 -21.71
N GLU A 152 -24.45 2.37 -20.72
CA GLU A 152 -25.82 2.87 -20.82
C GLU A 152 -25.91 4.26 -21.51
N GLU A 153 -24.80 5.01 -21.58
CA GLU A 153 -24.71 6.32 -22.27
C GLU A 153 -24.23 6.23 -23.74
N LYS A 154 -24.14 5.02 -24.31
CA LYS A 154 -23.83 4.79 -25.74
C LYS A 154 -24.97 4.05 -26.41
#